data_AF-A0A9E1VNT7-F1
#
_entry.id   AF-A0A9E1VNT7-F1
#
_cell.length_a   1.000
_cell.length_b   1.000
_cell.length_c   1.000
_cell.angle_alpha   90.00
_cell.angle_beta   90.00
_cell.angle_gamma   90.00
#
_symmetry.space_group_name_H-M   'P 1'
#
loop_
_entity.id
_entity.type
_entity.pdbx_description
1 polymer ?
#
loop_
_entity_poly.entity_id
_entity_poly.type
_entity_poly.pdbx_seq_one_letter_code
_entity_poly.pdbx_strand_id
1 'polypeptide(L)'
;MSENDYESYFNMCMAYLDIGEISTKNENNTGEYQNAVAYQLYHALELFVKYLILKKTGNVKNIHDFSELFSEYDSLYPDDEYRIEHPFDFTSYEPCELNVGEQKMYENHINKFKPKFMDQHLRYPPDNRTGGFSYKIDIDYFKSIKEKLMTIYSKINC
;
A
#
# COMPACT_ATOMS: atom_id res chain seq x y z
N MET A 1 -6.22 15.97 22.85
CA MET A 1 -5.79 15.28 21.62
C MET A 1 -4.46 15.88 21.23
N SER A 2 -3.37 15.15 21.44
CA SER A 2 -2.01 15.62 21.15
C SER A 2 -1.76 15.68 19.65
N GLU A 3 -1.01 16.68 19.25
CA GLU A 3 -0.79 17.16 17.89
C GLU A 3 0.14 16.28 17.02
N ASN A 4 0.31 14.97 17.27
CA ASN A 4 1.45 14.25 16.65
C ASN A 4 1.28 12.78 16.23
N ASP A 5 0.11 12.14 16.40
CA ASP A 5 -0.01 10.72 16.02
C ASP A 5 -0.28 10.53 14.52
N TYR A 6 -0.99 11.46 13.87
CA TYR A 6 -1.32 11.32 12.44
C TYR A 6 -0.14 11.61 11.52
N GLU A 7 0.71 12.61 11.82
CA GLU A 7 1.89 12.92 11.00
C GLU A 7 2.92 11.78 10.95
N SER A 8 2.89 10.86 11.92
CA SER A 8 3.70 9.64 11.85
C SER A 8 3.38 8.79 10.62
N TYR A 9 2.11 8.66 10.25
CA TYR A 9 1.67 7.92 9.05
C TYR A 9 2.19 8.57 7.77
N PHE A 10 2.13 9.90 7.68
CA PHE A 10 2.63 10.62 6.52
C PHE A 10 4.16 10.51 6.39
N ASN A 11 4.89 10.68 7.48
CA ASN A 11 6.34 10.53 7.48
C ASN A 11 6.78 9.11 7.11
N MET A 12 6.10 8.08 7.63
CA MET A 12 6.36 6.69 7.25
C MET A 12 6.04 6.44 5.77
N CYS A 13 4.91 6.97 5.27
CA CYS A 13 4.57 6.90 3.85
C CYS A 13 5.71 7.45 2.97
N MET A 14 6.24 8.63 3.28
CA MET A 14 7.35 9.23 2.54
C MET A 14 8.61 8.36 2.60
N ALA A 15 8.93 7.80 3.77
CA ALA A 15 10.06 6.89 3.92
C ALA A 15 9.92 5.63 3.06
N TYR A 16 8.72 5.04 2.99
CA TYR A 16 8.44 3.88 2.12
C TYR A 16 8.60 4.23 0.64
N LEU A 17 8.16 5.41 0.19
CA LEU A 17 8.37 5.86 -1.19
C LEU A 17 9.86 6.03 -1.51
N ASP A 18 10.63 6.60 -0.59
CA ASP A 18 12.09 6.78 -0.76
C ASP A 18 12.83 5.45 -0.83
N ILE A 19 12.50 4.50 0.05
CA ILE A 19 13.06 3.15 0.03
C ILE A 19 12.70 2.44 -1.28
N GLY A 20 11.44 2.54 -1.72
CA GLY A 20 10.98 1.99 -2.98
C GLY A 20 11.75 2.57 -4.17
N GLU A 21 11.87 3.89 -4.27
CA GLU A 21 12.64 4.57 -5.31
C GLU A 21 14.09 4.07 -5.35
N ILE A 22 14.77 4.01 -4.22
CA ILE A 22 16.15 3.50 -4.14
C ILE A 22 16.22 2.03 -4.57
N SER A 23 15.26 1.22 -4.16
CA SER A 23 15.22 -0.21 -4.48
C SER A 23 15.03 -0.46 -5.98
N THR A 24 14.26 0.36 -6.68
CA THR A 24 14.11 0.23 -8.15
C THR A 24 15.42 0.42 -8.93
N LYS A 25 16.45 1.04 -8.33
CA LYS A 25 17.76 1.25 -8.97
C LYS A 25 18.64 -0.01 -8.98
N ASN A 26 18.25 -1.05 -8.25
CA ASN A 26 18.96 -2.32 -8.24
C ASN A 26 18.60 -3.14 -9.50
N GLU A 27 19.61 -3.72 -10.15
CA GLU A 27 19.43 -4.55 -11.35
C GLU A 27 18.85 -5.95 -11.06
N ASN A 28 18.51 -6.25 -9.80
CA ASN A 28 17.90 -7.52 -9.41
C ASN A 28 16.47 -7.65 -9.96
N ASN A 29 16.32 -8.54 -10.94
CA ASN A 29 15.04 -8.81 -11.61
C ASN A 29 14.33 -10.07 -11.08
N THR A 30 14.71 -10.61 -9.90
CA THR A 30 13.95 -11.73 -9.34
C THR A 30 12.54 -11.28 -8.95
N GLY A 31 11.58 -12.20 -9.07
CA GLY A 31 10.20 -11.95 -8.67
C GLY A 31 10.11 -11.50 -7.21
N GLU A 32 10.89 -12.08 -6.30
CA GLU A 32 10.90 -11.67 -4.89
C GLU A 32 11.32 -10.21 -4.70
N TYR A 33 12.35 -9.79 -5.43
CA TYR A 33 12.87 -8.44 -5.31
C TYR A 33 11.86 -7.42 -5.82
N GLN A 34 11.32 -7.67 -7.01
CA GLN A 34 10.32 -6.81 -7.65
C GLN A 34 9.04 -6.73 -6.82
N ASN A 35 8.64 -7.84 -6.20
CA ASN A 35 7.56 -7.86 -5.25
C ASN A 35 7.87 -7.05 -3.98
N ALA A 36 9.07 -7.19 -3.41
CA ALA A 36 9.50 -6.39 -2.26
C ALA A 36 9.51 -4.87 -2.55
N VAL A 37 9.85 -4.48 -3.79
CA VAL A 37 9.74 -3.11 -4.29
C VAL A 37 8.26 -2.69 -4.34
N ALA A 38 7.39 -3.49 -4.94
CA ALA A 38 5.95 -3.20 -5.00
C ALA A 38 5.32 -3.06 -3.61
N TYR A 39 5.83 -3.81 -2.63
CA TYR A 39 5.45 -3.67 -1.24
C TYR A 39 5.62 -2.26 -0.69
N GLN A 40 6.74 -1.62 -1.03
CA GLN A 40 7.05 -0.30 -0.53
C GLN A 40 5.99 0.69 -1.00
N LEU A 41 5.57 0.58 -2.27
CA LEU A 41 4.50 1.41 -2.80
C LEU A 41 3.16 1.10 -2.16
N TYR A 42 2.81 -0.19 -2.03
CA TYR A 42 1.56 -0.61 -1.41
C TYR A 42 1.41 0.00 0.00
N HIS A 43 2.44 -0.14 0.84
CA HIS A 43 2.40 0.41 2.19
C HIS A 43 2.46 1.92 2.24
N ALA A 44 3.21 2.56 1.35
CA ALA A 44 3.17 4.01 1.26
C ALA A 44 1.74 4.51 1.02
N LEU A 45 1.02 3.92 0.07
CA LEU A 45 -0.36 4.29 -0.23
C LEU A 45 -1.32 3.99 0.92
N GLU A 46 -1.18 2.82 1.54
CA GLU A 46 -1.97 2.43 2.72
C GLU A 46 -1.83 3.44 3.87
N LEU A 47 -0.59 3.80 4.22
CA LEU A 47 -0.29 4.76 5.29
C LEU A 47 -0.80 6.16 4.94
N PHE A 48 -0.68 6.57 3.68
CA PHE A 48 -1.18 7.87 3.25
C PHE A 48 -2.70 7.98 3.33
N VAL A 49 -3.41 6.95 2.91
CA VAL A 49 -4.87 6.91 3.01
C VAL A 49 -5.31 6.89 4.48
N LYS A 50 -4.64 6.11 5.34
CA LYS A 50 -4.89 6.13 6.79
C LYS A 50 -4.67 7.51 7.39
N TYR A 51 -3.61 8.20 7.00
CA TYR A 51 -3.35 9.58 7.38
C TYR A 51 -4.54 10.48 7.04
N LEU A 52 -5.03 10.44 5.81
CA LEU A 52 -6.11 11.30 5.34
C LEU A 52 -7.46 10.98 5.99
N ILE A 53 -7.80 9.69 6.12
CA ILE A 53 -9.02 9.27 6.83
C ILE A 53 -8.98 9.72 8.29
N LEU A 54 -7.86 9.51 8.98
CA LEU A 54 -7.67 9.96 10.36
C LEU A 54 -7.79 11.48 10.48
N LYS A 55 -7.18 12.23 9.56
CA LYS A 55 -7.24 13.70 9.56
C LYS A 55 -8.66 14.22 9.33
N LYS A 56 -9.42 13.61 8.41
CA LYS A 56 -10.78 14.03 8.05
C LYS A 56 -11.81 13.65 9.10
N THR A 57 -11.68 12.46 9.68
CA THR A 57 -12.73 11.84 10.54
C THR A 57 -12.38 11.82 12.03
N GLY A 58 -11.10 11.98 12.38
CA GLY A 58 -10.59 11.74 13.73
C GLY A 58 -10.46 10.27 14.12
N ASN A 59 -10.81 9.33 13.23
CA ASN A 59 -10.82 7.90 13.51
C ASN A 59 -9.61 7.19 12.90
N VAL A 60 -8.86 6.47 13.74
CA VAL A 60 -7.73 5.65 13.28
C VAL A 60 -8.27 4.37 12.63
N LYS A 61 -7.82 4.08 11.40
CA LYS A 61 -8.14 2.84 10.70
C LYS A 61 -7.05 1.80 10.93
N ASN A 62 -7.35 0.83 11.79
CA ASN A 62 -6.48 -0.31 12.10
C ASN A 62 -6.73 -1.52 11.18
N ILE A 63 -7.06 -1.25 9.92
CA ILE A 63 -7.26 -2.26 8.88
C ILE A 63 -6.15 -2.14 7.84
N HIS A 64 -5.89 -3.20 7.09
CA HIS A 64 -4.91 -3.20 5.99
C HIS A 64 -5.58 -3.54 4.65
N ASP A 65 -6.91 -3.59 4.63
CA ASP A 65 -7.68 -3.90 3.43
C ASP A 65 -7.63 -2.67 2.52
N PHE A 66 -6.89 -2.82 1.41
CA PHE A 66 -6.65 -1.72 0.49
C PHE A 66 -7.94 -1.23 -0.18
N SER A 67 -8.85 -2.15 -0.53
CA SER A 67 -10.11 -1.81 -1.18
C SER A 67 -11.03 -1.05 -0.22
N GLU A 68 -11.11 -1.48 1.03
CA GLU A 68 -11.90 -0.79 2.05
C GLU A 68 -11.34 0.61 2.35
N LEU A 69 -10.01 0.72 2.49
CA LEU A 69 -9.33 1.99 2.74
C LEU A 69 -9.55 2.99 1.58
N PHE A 70 -9.34 2.56 0.34
CA PHE A 70 -9.53 3.43 -0.83
C PHE A 70 -10.99 3.78 -1.07
N SER A 71 -11.93 2.84 -0.85
CA SER A 71 -13.36 3.15 -0.93
C SER A 71 -13.77 4.23 0.08
N GLU A 72 -13.26 4.18 1.31
CA GLU A 72 -13.53 5.22 2.30
C GLU A 72 -12.85 6.54 1.94
N TYR A 73 -11.58 6.48 1.53
CA TYR A 73 -10.84 7.64 1.06
C TYR A 73 -11.56 8.39 -0.07
N ASP A 74 -11.96 7.69 -1.12
CA ASP A 74 -12.65 8.25 -2.29
C ASP A 74 -14.00 8.86 -1.89
N SER A 75 -14.68 8.28 -0.88
CA SER A 75 -15.91 8.86 -0.33
C SER A 75 -15.68 10.18 0.44
N LEU A 76 -14.50 10.34 1.06
CA LEU A 76 -14.14 11.52 1.83
C LEU A 76 -13.50 12.63 0.97
N TYR A 77 -12.90 12.25 -0.15
CA TYR A 77 -12.17 13.12 -1.08
C TYR A 77 -12.56 12.80 -2.54
N PRO A 78 -13.82 13.07 -2.96
CA PRO A 78 -14.34 12.64 -4.25
C PRO A 78 -13.81 13.45 -5.44
N ASP A 79 -13.22 14.62 -5.22
CA ASP A 79 -12.77 15.48 -6.29
C ASP A 79 -11.52 14.91 -6.99
N ASP A 80 -11.46 15.02 -8.32
CA ASP A 80 -10.37 14.48 -9.15
C ASP A 80 -8.97 14.99 -8.73
N GLU A 81 -8.91 16.16 -8.12
CA GLU A 81 -7.64 16.70 -7.61
C GLU A 81 -7.02 15.88 -6.48
N TYR A 82 -7.85 15.13 -5.74
CA TYR A 82 -7.42 14.22 -4.68
C TYR A 82 -7.20 12.81 -5.19
N ARG A 83 -7.86 12.38 -6.27
CA ARG A 83 -7.74 11.03 -6.83
C ARG A 83 -6.30 10.51 -6.89
N ILE A 84 -6.06 9.33 -6.32
CA ILE A 84 -4.76 8.63 -6.36
C ILE A 84 -4.91 7.42 -7.27
N GLU A 85 -4.18 7.40 -8.39
CA GLU A 85 -4.11 6.22 -9.25
C GLU A 85 -3.08 5.24 -8.69
N HIS A 86 -3.42 3.96 -8.63
CA HIS A 86 -2.54 2.91 -8.11
C HIS A 86 -2.68 1.60 -8.89
N PRO A 87 -1.65 0.75 -8.94
CA PRO A 87 -1.69 -0.50 -9.70
C PRO A 87 -2.34 -1.65 -8.92
N PHE A 88 -2.73 -1.43 -7.67
CA PHE A 88 -3.25 -2.46 -6.76
C PHE A 88 -4.78 -2.60 -6.86
N ASP A 89 -5.27 -3.23 -7.92
CA ASP A 89 -6.67 -3.64 -8.02
C ASP A 89 -6.78 -5.15 -7.76
N PHE A 90 -7.33 -5.51 -6.60
CA PHE A 90 -7.56 -6.91 -6.21
C PHE A 90 -9.03 -7.32 -6.36
N THR A 91 -9.89 -6.45 -6.90
CA THR A 91 -11.34 -6.73 -7.01
C THR A 91 -11.65 -7.90 -7.94
N SER A 92 -10.76 -8.18 -8.90
CA SER A 92 -10.83 -9.32 -9.82
C SER A 92 -9.84 -10.44 -9.51
N TYR A 93 -9.26 -10.48 -8.30
CA TYR A 93 -8.33 -11.54 -7.92
C TYR A 93 -9.07 -12.87 -7.77
N GLU A 94 -8.89 -13.76 -8.76
CA GLU A 94 -9.29 -15.17 -8.64
C GLU A 94 -8.04 -16.04 -8.44
N PRO A 95 -8.06 -16.99 -7.48
CA PRO A 95 -6.98 -17.96 -7.30
C PRO A 95 -6.78 -18.76 -8.60
N CYS A 96 -5.54 -18.83 -9.09
CA CYS A 96 -5.20 -19.58 -10.29
C CYS A 96 -5.42 -21.10 -10.08
N GLU A 97 -5.94 -21.79 -11.10
CA GLU A 97 -6.17 -23.25 -11.09
C GLU A 97 -4.91 -24.09 -10.83
N LEU A 98 -3.71 -23.51 -11.03
CA LEU A 98 -2.43 -24.15 -10.74
C LEU A 98 -2.08 -24.15 -9.23
N ASN A 99 -2.83 -23.45 -8.39
CA ASN A 99 -2.57 -23.30 -6.95
C ASN A 99 -3.80 -23.70 -6.10
N VAL A 100 -4.27 -24.92 -6.29
CA VAL A 100 -5.36 -25.51 -5.48
C VAL A 100 -5.00 -25.46 -3.99
N GLY A 101 -5.71 -24.62 -3.22
CA GLY A 101 -5.48 -24.42 -1.78
C GLY A 101 -4.92 -23.04 -1.38
N GLU A 102 -4.61 -22.16 -2.34
CA GLU A 102 -4.11 -20.80 -2.10
C GLU A 102 -5.07 -19.94 -1.29
N GLN A 103 -6.39 -20.04 -1.52
CA GLN A 103 -7.40 -19.36 -0.70
C GLN A 103 -7.35 -19.82 0.77
N LYS A 104 -7.21 -21.12 1.01
CA LYS A 104 -7.08 -21.68 2.38
C LYS A 104 -5.73 -21.31 3.00
N MET A 105 -4.66 -21.21 2.20
CA MET A 105 -3.36 -20.72 2.67
C MET A 105 -3.39 -19.22 2.97
N TYR A 106 -4.05 -18.41 2.15
CA TYR A 106 -4.32 -17.01 2.39
C TYR A 106 -5.13 -16.84 3.67
N GLU A 107 -6.25 -17.54 3.82
CA GLU A 107 -7.08 -17.53 5.03
C GLU A 107 -6.30 -17.99 6.26
N ASN A 108 -5.52 -19.07 6.17
CA ASN A 108 -4.67 -19.54 7.27
C ASN A 108 -3.54 -18.55 7.59
N HIS A 109 -2.96 -17.89 6.59
CA HIS A 109 -1.91 -16.89 6.75
C HIS A 109 -2.47 -15.61 7.36
N ILE A 110 -3.64 -15.19 6.92
CA ILE A 110 -4.43 -14.09 7.49
C ILE A 110 -4.78 -14.42 8.95
N ASN A 111 -5.25 -15.63 9.26
CA ASN A 111 -5.59 -16.03 10.62
C ASN A 111 -4.37 -16.24 11.54
N LYS A 112 -3.24 -16.68 10.99
CA LYS A 112 -2.00 -16.95 11.73
C LYS A 112 -1.15 -15.69 11.94
N PHE A 113 -1.18 -14.75 11.00
CA PHE A 113 -0.30 -13.59 10.93
C PHE A 113 -1.04 -12.24 10.82
N LYS A 114 -2.37 -12.16 11.01
CA LYS A 114 -3.06 -10.93 11.43
C LYS A 114 -3.18 -10.90 12.96
N PRO A 115 -2.12 -10.60 13.74
CA PRO A 115 -2.38 -10.01 15.04
C PRO A 115 -3.01 -8.63 14.79
N LYS A 116 -3.90 -8.18 15.68
CA LYS A 116 -4.55 -6.86 15.65
C LYS A 116 -3.57 -5.66 15.61
N PHE A 117 -2.26 -5.89 15.56
CA PHE A 117 -1.23 -4.93 15.92
C PHE A 117 0.14 -5.09 15.23
N MET A 118 0.34 -5.98 14.25
CA MET A 118 1.64 -6.03 13.54
C MET A 118 1.59 -5.32 12.20
N ASP A 119 2.38 -4.25 12.13
CA ASP A 119 2.97 -3.71 10.91
C ASP A 119 3.45 -4.87 10.04
N GLN A 120 2.85 -5.00 8.87
CA GLN A 120 3.14 -6.09 7.95
C GLN A 120 4.53 -5.84 7.38
N HIS A 121 5.57 -6.49 7.91
CA HIS A 121 6.93 -6.27 7.40
C HIS A 121 7.37 -7.25 6.32
N LEU A 122 6.66 -8.35 6.07
CA LEU A 122 7.12 -9.39 5.12
C LEU A 122 5.95 -10.18 4.55
N ARG A 123 5.43 -9.80 3.37
CA ARG A 123 4.49 -10.64 2.62
C ARG A 123 4.71 -10.57 1.12
N TYR A 124 5.76 -11.24 0.65
CA TYR A 124 5.73 -11.86 -0.68
C TYR A 124 6.36 -13.25 -0.60
N PRO A 125 5.63 -14.31 -1.01
CA PRO A 125 6.23 -15.64 -1.15
C PRO A 125 7.40 -15.57 -2.14
N PRO A 126 8.51 -16.27 -1.87
CA PRO A 126 9.66 -16.27 -2.76
C PRO A 126 9.42 -17.05 -4.06
N ASP A 127 8.36 -17.84 -4.10
CA ASP A 127 7.89 -18.53 -5.29
C ASP A 127 6.75 -17.74 -5.95
N ASN A 128 6.48 -18.00 -7.23
CA ASN A 128 5.49 -17.35 -8.09
C ASN A 128 4.01 -17.45 -7.62
N ARG A 129 3.77 -17.64 -6.32
CA ARG A 129 2.49 -17.69 -5.61
C ARG A 129 1.97 -16.30 -5.25
N THR A 130 2.30 -15.27 -6.02
CA THR A 130 1.63 -13.97 -5.98
C THR A 130 0.34 -13.97 -6.81
N GLY A 131 -0.21 -15.13 -7.17
CA GLY A 131 -1.27 -15.24 -8.18
C GLY A 131 -0.81 -14.90 -9.61
N GLY A 132 0.50 -15.03 -9.90
CA GLY A 132 1.06 -14.71 -11.22
C GLY A 132 1.34 -13.23 -11.47
N PHE A 133 1.12 -12.35 -10.50
CA PHE A 133 1.48 -10.93 -10.60
C PHE A 133 2.99 -10.76 -10.38
N SER A 134 3.69 -10.29 -11.41
CA SER A 134 5.05 -9.74 -11.29
C SER A 134 4.93 -8.22 -11.41
N TYR A 135 5.13 -7.53 -10.30
CA TYR A 135 5.08 -6.07 -10.28
C TYR A 135 6.46 -5.51 -10.60
N LYS A 136 6.64 -5.01 -11.82
CA LYS A 136 7.80 -4.18 -12.14
C LYS A 136 7.39 -2.73 -12.05
N ILE A 137 7.58 -2.15 -10.86
CA ILE A 137 7.34 -0.72 -10.64
C ILE A 137 8.65 0.01 -10.92
N ASP A 138 8.62 0.95 -11.84
CA ASP A 138 9.79 1.74 -12.15
C ASP A 138 9.97 2.91 -11.18
N ILE A 139 11.16 3.51 -11.26
CA ILE A 139 11.53 4.66 -10.45
C ILE A 139 10.60 5.87 -10.68
N ASP A 140 10.14 6.06 -11.91
CA ASP A 140 9.37 7.24 -12.29
C ASP A 140 7.97 7.16 -11.70
N TYR A 141 7.40 5.95 -11.55
CA TYR A 141 6.14 5.71 -10.85
C TYR A 141 6.22 6.08 -9.36
N PHE A 142 7.32 5.72 -8.67
CA PHE A 142 7.52 6.14 -7.28
C PHE A 142 7.59 7.66 -7.15
N LYS A 143 8.31 8.33 -8.07
CA LYS A 143 8.40 9.79 -8.08
C LYS A 143 7.06 10.45 -8.36
N SER A 144 6.31 9.98 -9.37
CA SER A 144 5.01 10.55 -9.72
C SER A 144 4.00 10.39 -8.58
N ILE A 145 3.99 9.22 -7.92
CA ILE A 145 3.16 9.01 -6.73
C ILE A 145 3.59 9.95 -5.62
N LYS A 146 4.89 10.05 -5.31
CA LYS A 146 5.39 10.96 -4.27
C LYS A 146 4.97 12.41 -4.51
N GLU A 147 5.14 12.91 -5.73
CA GLU A 147 4.72 14.26 -6.13
C GLU A 147 3.21 14.46 -5.96
N LYS A 148 2.41 13.48 -6.36
CA LYS A 148 0.94 13.51 -6.18
C LYS A 148 0.55 13.53 -4.70
N LEU A 149 1.13 12.67 -3.87
CA LEU A 149 0.83 12.62 -2.44
C LEU A 149 1.26 13.91 -1.72
N MET A 150 2.42 14.48 -2.09
CA MET A 150 2.88 15.77 -1.58
C MET A 150 1.92 16.91 -1.99
N THR A 151 1.43 16.90 -3.23
CA THR A 151 0.46 17.89 -3.70
C THR A 151 -0.84 17.83 -2.90
N ILE A 152 -1.36 16.62 -2.67
CA ILE A 152 -2.55 16.40 -1.84
C ILE A 152 -2.29 16.87 -0.40
N TYR A 153 -1.16 16.48 0.19
CA TYR A 153 -0.77 16.87 1.53
C TYR A 153 -0.72 18.39 1.68
N SER A 154 -0.07 19.11 0.74
CA SER A 154 -0.01 20.57 0.77
C SER A 154 -1.38 21.21 0.70
N LYS A 155 -2.27 20.74 -0.18
CA LYS A 155 -3.65 21.28 -0.29
C LYS A 155 -4.50 21.10 0.95
N ILE A 156 -4.25 20.03 1.70
CA ILE A 156 -5.03 19.70 2.90
C ILE A 156 -4.48 20.40 4.15
N ASN A 157 -3.22 20.81 4.14
CA ASN A 157 -2.53 21.43 5.27
C ASN A 157 -2.26 22.94 5.13
N CYS A 158 -2.48 23.51 3.95
CA CYS A 158 -2.45 24.96 3.70
C CYS A 158 -3.85 25.56 3.75
#